data_AF-A0A1E4HXS8-F1
#
_entry.id   AF-A0A1E4HXS8-F1
#
_cell.length_a   1.000
_cell.length_b   1.000
_cell.length_c   1.000
_cell.angle_alpha   90.00
_cell.angle_beta   90.00
_cell.angle_gamma   90.00
#
_symmetry.space_group_name_H-M   'P 1'
#
loop_
_entity.id
_entity.type
_entity.pdbx_description
1 polymer ?
#
loop_
_entity_poly.entity_id
_entity_poly.type
_entity_poly.pdbx_seq_one_letter_code
_entity_poly.pdbx_strand_id
1 'polypeptide(L)'
;MLHISSCIEQLHLSANQLHQDNAAYRRFSLILTDNIVELMAYRRCRQEFIHDEKPWGAAVYSADERKKVLGNDFGAKINFLVKIGLLSSDDQTYINQCHSYRNESYHVGIVHDDILHAVAWHYHKTACDLFVRLRLSVIAGNIHTIESETVRRHTSGIKMFPFFEDDFVAIAQSLSRERPEPEPNLQDVLSNSALRRIDHVQEAMDYLREDNGQEEVDLVRELQYWRDFADNHPSTDGLTDEDAAKVRDQWKKDMDANWKPKLRTSPVTRYRKRAIALQSTVNASNALQNFETLKRDMEPFAELVLNAAQEYSDHIQNQIDAARGK
;
A
#
# COMPACT_ATOMS: atom_id res chain seq x y z
N MET A 1 1.81 -28.34 7.10
CA MET A 1 0.94 -27.97 8.24
C MET A 1 1.67 -26.84 8.95
N LEU A 2 1.16 -25.60 8.96
CA LEU A 2 1.77 -24.54 9.79
C LEU A 2 1.71 -24.98 11.27
N HIS A 3 2.67 -24.64 12.09
CA HIS A 3 2.65 -24.91 13.52
C HIS A 3 2.74 -23.58 14.24
N ILE A 4 2.35 -23.51 15.51
CA ILE A 4 2.57 -22.30 16.30
C ILE A 4 4.06 -21.89 16.22
N SER A 5 4.95 -22.89 16.23
CA SER A 5 6.38 -22.78 16.00
C SER A 5 6.75 -22.02 14.72
N SER A 6 6.15 -22.35 13.57
CA SER A 6 6.45 -21.64 12.32
C SER A 6 5.92 -20.20 12.31
N CYS A 7 4.86 -19.91 13.07
CA CYS A 7 4.41 -18.53 13.26
C CYS A 7 5.43 -17.71 14.05
N ILE A 8 5.93 -18.30 15.14
CA ILE A 8 6.96 -17.69 16.00
C ILE A 8 8.24 -17.43 15.19
N GLU A 9 8.73 -18.44 14.46
CA GLU A 9 9.93 -18.32 13.62
C GLU A 9 9.81 -17.23 12.55
N GLN A 10 8.67 -17.18 11.86
CA GLN A 10 8.46 -16.22 10.78
C GLN A 10 8.27 -14.79 11.31
N LEU A 11 7.55 -14.61 12.41
CA LEU A 11 7.43 -13.31 13.08
C LEU A 11 8.77 -12.84 13.63
N HIS A 12 9.56 -13.73 14.23
CA HIS A 12 10.91 -13.41 14.69
C HIS A 12 11.82 -13.00 13.52
N LEU A 13 11.83 -13.80 12.45
CA LEU A 13 12.64 -13.50 11.26
C LEU A 13 12.25 -12.16 10.64
N SER A 14 10.94 -11.87 10.56
CA SER A 14 10.42 -10.61 10.06
C SER A 14 10.89 -9.41 10.89
N ALA A 15 10.87 -9.52 12.23
CA ALA A 15 11.42 -8.49 13.11
C ALA A 15 12.94 -8.29 12.88
N ASN A 16 13.70 -9.37 12.75
CA ASN A 16 15.15 -9.30 12.47
C ASN A 16 15.46 -8.59 11.15
N GLN A 17 14.60 -8.71 10.13
CA GLN A 17 14.80 -7.98 8.87
C GLN A 17 14.69 -6.46 9.09
N LEU A 18 13.88 -5.99 10.05
CA LEU A 18 13.71 -4.55 10.31
C LEU A 18 14.97 -3.89 10.88
N HIS A 19 15.86 -4.65 11.53
CA HIS A 19 17.14 -4.12 12.04
C HIS A 19 18.12 -3.74 10.94
N GLN A 20 17.89 -4.22 9.72
CA GLN A 20 18.76 -3.94 8.59
C GLN A 20 18.31 -2.62 7.95
N ASP A 21 19.20 -1.63 7.92
CA ASP A 21 18.94 -0.34 7.28
C ASP A 21 19.08 -0.44 5.75
N ASN A 22 18.20 -1.22 5.12
CA ASN A 22 18.24 -1.51 3.70
C ASN A 22 16.84 -1.81 3.14
N ALA A 23 16.54 -1.24 1.98
CA ALA A 23 15.25 -1.38 1.29
C ALA A 23 14.81 -2.84 1.07
N ALA A 24 15.73 -3.72 0.65
CA ALA A 24 15.42 -5.12 0.41
C ALA A 24 14.94 -5.83 1.68
N TYR A 25 15.57 -5.54 2.82
CA TYR A 25 15.23 -6.14 4.10
C TYR A 25 13.91 -5.59 4.66
N ARG A 26 13.62 -4.29 4.46
CA ARG A 26 12.30 -3.72 4.78
C ARG A 26 11.18 -4.43 4.01
N ARG A 27 11.39 -4.70 2.72
CA ARG A 27 10.46 -5.48 1.90
C ARG A 27 10.33 -6.91 2.40
N PHE A 28 11.44 -7.59 2.72
CA PHE A 28 11.39 -8.95 3.27
C PHE A 28 10.62 -9.01 4.59
N SER A 29 10.78 -8.03 5.47
CA SER A 29 9.96 -7.93 6.68
C SER A 29 8.47 -7.85 6.34
N LEU A 30 8.09 -6.95 5.43
CA LEU A 30 6.68 -6.80 5.03
C LEU A 30 6.11 -8.10 4.45
N ILE A 31 6.88 -8.75 3.57
CA ILE A 31 6.52 -10.01 2.91
C ILE A 31 6.31 -11.14 3.93
N LEU A 32 7.25 -11.30 4.86
CA LEU A 32 7.19 -12.34 5.88
C LEU A 32 6.02 -12.10 6.82
N THR A 33 5.77 -10.83 7.20
CA THR A 33 4.62 -10.45 8.03
C THR A 33 3.30 -10.73 7.32
N ASP A 34 3.17 -10.32 6.06
CA ASP A 34 1.93 -10.50 5.30
C ASP A 34 1.58 -11.98 5.10
N ASN A 35 2.58 -12.79 4.73
CA ASN A 35 2.41 -14.23 4.58
C ASN A 35 1.96 -14.88 5.89
N ILE A 36 2.54 -14.50 7.04
CA ILE A 36 2.11 -15.10 8.31
C ILE A 36 0.70 -14.65 8.71
N VAL A 37 0.31 -13.40 8.44
CA VAL A 37 -1.07 -12.92 8.65
C VAL A 37 -2.05 -13.73 7.80
N GLU A 38 -1.75 -13.97 6.53
CA GLU A 38 -2.59 -14.81 5.66
C GLU A 38 -2.71 -16.24 6.19
N LEU A 39 -1.60 -16.86 6.60
CA LEU A 39 -1.60 -18.22 7.13
C LEU A 39 -2.37 -18.33 8.46
N MET A 40 -2.25 -17.33 9.34
CA MET A 40 -3.06 -17.24 10.56
C MET A 40 -4.55 -17.10 10.23
N ALA A 41 -4.90 -16.21 9.30
CA ALA A 41 -6.29 -15.98 8.88
C ALA A 41 -6.92 -17.23 8.26
N TYR A 42 -6.23 -17.87 7.30
CA TYR A 42 -6.66 -19.11 6.67
C TYR A 42 -6.98 -20.20 7.69
N ARG A 43 -6.09 -20.36 8.68
CA ARG A 43 -6.28 -21.38 9.71
C ARG A 43 -7.45 -21.12 10.60
N ARG A 44 -7.61 -19.87 11.03
CA ARG A 44 -8.74 -19.52 11.87
C ARG A 44 -10.04 -19.77 11.12
N CYS A 45 -10.13 -19.36 9.85
CA CYS A 45 -11.29 -19.68 9.00
C CYS A 45 -11.53 -21.20 8.89
N ARG A 46 -10.47 -21.99 8.66
CA ARG A 46 -10.57 -23.45 8.59
C ARG A 46 -11.04 -24.07 9.91
N GLN A 47 -10.57 -23.58 11.05
CA GLN A 47 -11.00 -24.04 12.37
C GLN A 47 -12.49 -23.78 12.58
N GLU A 48 -12.97 -22.57 12.24
CA GLU A 48 -14.39 -22.24 12.30
C GLU A 48 -15.25 -23.19 11.47
N PHE A 49 -14.81 -23.50 10.24
CA PHE A 49 -15.55 -24.42 9.37
C PHE A 49 -15.53 -25.88 9.85
N ILE A 50 -14.46 -26.33 10.50
CA ILE A 50 -14.41 -27.64 11.17
C ILE A 50 -15.38 -27.68 12.35
N HIS A 51 -15.46 -26.61 13.15
CA HIS A 51 -16.41 -26.53 14.27
C HIS A 51 -17.87 -26.43 13.82
N ASP A 52 -18.12 -25.87 12.63
CA ASP A 52 -19.44 -25.82 12.00
C ASP A 52 -19.87 -27.16 11.39
N GLU A 53 -18.94 -28.07 11.07
CA GLU A 53 -19.23 -29.44 10.63
C GLU A 53 -19.70 -30.30 11.82
N LYS A 54 -20.96 -30.11 12.21
CA LYS A 54 -21.62 -30.91 13.25
C LYS A 54 -22.24 -32.17 12.64
N PRO A 55 -22.08 -33.37 13.25
CA PRO A 55 -22.72 -34.58 12.75
C PRO A 55 -24.27 -34.55 12.82
N TRP A 56 -24.82 -33.67 13.67
CA TRP A 56 -26.25 -33.59 13.96
C TRP A 56 -26.69 -32.12 13.97
N GLY A 57 -26.79 -31.51 12.79
CA GLY A 57 -27.24 -30.12 12.62
C GLY A 57 -27.06 -29.60 11.20
N ALA A 58 -27.79 -28.55 10.83
CA ALA A 58 -27.53 -27.83 9.59
C ALA A 58 -26.25 -26.99 9.75
N ALA A 59 -25.36 -27.05 8.77
CA ALA A 59 -24.18 -26.19 8.72
C ALA A 59 -24.62 -24.72 8.67
N VAL A 60 -23.97 -23.86 9.45
CA VAL A 60 -24.21 -22.41 9.43
C VAL A 60 -23.70 -21.81 8.12
N TYR A 61 -22.60 -22.35 7.58
CA TYR A 61 -21.96 -21.83 6.37
C TYR A 61 -22.17 -22.76 5.16
N SER A 62 -22.56 -22.16 4.04
CA SER A 62 -22.74 -22.88 2.77
C SER A 62 -21.41 -23.42 2.20
N ALA A 63 -21.49 -24.46 1.36
CA ALA A 63 -20.33 -25.02 0.68
C ALA A 63 -19.61 -23.98 -0.21
N ASP A 64 -20.36 -23.09 -0.87
CA ASP A 64 -19.80 -22.03 -1.70
C ASP A 64 -19.06 -20.97 -0.88
N GLU A 65 -19.61 -20.59 0.29
CA GLU A 65 -18.93 -19.68 1.22
C GLU A 65 -17.63 -20.29 1.73
N ARG A 66 -17.65 -21.56 2.15
CA ARG A 66 -16.47 -22.31 2.59
C ARG A 66 -15.40 -22.36 1.50
N LYS A 67 -15.79 -22.68 0.27
CA LYS A 67 -14.88 -22.74 -0.89
C LYS A 67 -14.28 -21.36 -1.20
N LYS A 68 -15.08 -20.30 -1.13
CA LYS A 68 -14.61 -18.93 -1.36
C LYS A 68 -13.59 -18.51 -0.29
N VAL A 69 -13.90 -18.69 0.98
CA VAL A 69 -13.05 -18.27 2.11
C VAL A 69 -11.78 -19.10 2.19
N LEU A 70 -11.84 -20.42 1.98
CA LEU A 70 -10.65 -21.29 2.00
C LEU A 70 -9.86 -21.29 0.68
N GLY A 71 -10.29 -20.53 -0.32
CA GLY A 71 -9.60 -20.37 -1.59
C GLY A 71 -8.35 -19.50 -1.51
N ASN A 72 -7.82 -19.11 -2.67
CA ASN A 72 -6.61 -18.28 -2.78
C ASN A 72 -6.85 -16.78 -2.54
N ASP A 73 -8.10 -16.35 -2.37
CA ASP A 73 -8.44 -14.95 -2.11
C ASP A 73 -8.14 -14.63 -0.63
N PHE A 74 -7.14 -13.80 -0.38
CA PHE A 74 -6.79 -13.34 0.96
C PHE A 74 -7.86 -12.40 1.54
N GLY A 75 -8.40 -11.50 0.70
CA GLY A 75 -9.46 -10.57 1.10
C GLY A 75 -10.71 -11.32 1.57
N ALA A 76 -11.10 -12.41 0.91
CA ALA A 76 -12.21 -13.25 1.34
C ALA A 76 -12.04 -13.80 2.77
N LYS A 77 -10.81 -14.16 3.17
CA LYS A 77 -10.48 -14.64 4.53
C LYS A 77 -10.65 -13.53 5.56
N ILE A 78 -10.08 -12.35 5.28
CA ILE A 78 -10.18 -11.20 6.18
C ILE A 78 -11.64 -10.75 6.32
N ASN A 79 -12.40 -10.67 5.22
CA ASN A 79 -13.83 -10.33 5.25
C ASN A 79 -14.64 -11.30 6.12
N PHE A 80 -14.33 -12.60 6.05
CA PHE A 80 -14.97 -13.60 6.89
C PHE A 80 -14.64 -13.40 8.37
N LEU A 81 -13.38 -13.12 8.72
CA LEU A 81 -12.97 -12.85 10.10
C LEU A 81 -13.64 -11.60 10.69
N VAL A 82 -13.90 -10.58 9.87
CA VAL A 82 -14.73 -9.42 10.24
C VAL A 82 -16.18 -9.85 10.47
N LYS A 83 -16.75 -10.64 9.53
CA LYS A 83 -18.14 -11.13 9.62
C LYS A 83 -18.41 -11.88 10.93
N ILE A 84 -17.45 -12.65 11.43
CA ILE A 84 -17.58 -13.40 12.69
C ILE A 84 -17.10 -12.63 13.94
N GLY A 85 -16.76 -11.34 13.79
CA GLY A 85 -16.43 -10.45 14.91
C GLY A 85 -15.03 -10.63 15.51
N LEU A 86 -14.12 -11.33 14.82
CA LEU A 86 -12.73 -11.48 15.28
C LEU A 86 -11.84 -10.31 14.86
N LEU A 87 -12.21 -9.61 13.78
CA LEU A 87 -11.55 -8.42 13.28
C LEU A 87 -12.55 -7.27 13.15
N SER A 88 -12.04 -6.05 13.32
CA SER A 88 -12.78 -4.82 13.01
C SER A 88 -12.69 -4.47 11.51
N SER A 89 -13.53 -3.54 11.05
CA SER A 89 -13.39 -2.93 9.72
C SER A 89 -12.05 -2.22 9.54
N ASP A 90 -11.52 -1.64 10.62
CA ASP A 90 -10.26 -0.90 10.62
C ASP A 90 -9.08 -1.87 10.47
N ASP A 91 -9.15 -3.05 11.10
CA ASP A 91 -8.18 -4.14 10.89
C ASP A 91 -8.17 -4.58 9.43
N GLN A 92 -9.36 -4.83 8.85
CA GLN A 92 -9.48 -5.26 7.47
C GLN A 92 -8.90 -4.23 6.51
N THR A 93 -9.21 -2.95 6.71
CA THR A 93 -8.69 -1.87 5.87
C THR A 93 -7.16 -1.81 5.96
N TYR A 94 -6.61 -1.86 7.17
CA TYR A 94 -5.16 -1.82 7.39
C TYR A 94 -4.44 -3.03 6.80
N ILE A 95 -4.93 -4.25 7.07
CA ILE A 95 -4.35 -5.49 6.54
C ILE A 95 -4.35 -5.48 5.01
N ASN A 96 -5.45 -5.07 4.39
CA ASN A 96 -5.55 -5.00 2.93
C ASN A 96 -4.58 -3.96 2.34
N GLN A 97 -4.36 -2.83 3.00
CA GLN A 97 -3.37 -1.84 2.57
C GLN A 97 -1.95 -2.38 2.66
N CYS A 98 -1.59 -2.99 3.79
CA CYS A 98 -0.28 -3.64 3.96
C CYS A 98 -0.06 -4.74 2.92
N HIS A 99 -1.09 -5.51 2.60
CA HIS A 99 -1.06 -6.52 1.54
C HIS A 99 -0.83 -5.91 0.14
N SER A 100 -1.47 -4.78 -0.17
CA SER A 100 -1.20 -4.03 -1.40
C SER A 100 0.25 -3.57 -1.48
N TYR A 101 0.82 -3.02 -0.41
CA TYR A 101 2.24 -2.64 -0.37
C TYR A 101 3.18 -3.82 -0.60
N ARG A 102 2.82 -5.00 -0.05
CA ARG A 102 3.56 -6.23 -0.30
C ARG A 102 3.52 -6.59 -1.77
N ASN A 103 2.35 -6.55 -2.41
CA ASN A 103 2.21 -6.87 -3.83
C ASN A 103 2.93 -5.85 -4.74
N GLU A 104 2.86 -4.55 -4.43
CA GLU A 104 3.60 -3.50 -5.14
C GLU A 104 5.11 -3.71 -5.06
N SER A 105 5.62 -4.03 -3.85
CA SER A 105 7.04 -4.32 -3.62
C SER A 105 7.56 -5.50 -4.45
N TYR A 106 6.67 -6.43 -4.84
CA TYR A 106 7.00 -7.55 -5.72
C TYR A 106 7.00 -7.19 -7.21
N HIS A 107 6.08 -6.32 -7.64
CA HIS A 107 5.78 -6.14 -9.06
C HIS A 107 6.41 -4.89 -9.69
N VAL A 108 6.58 -3.81 -8.91
CA VAL A 108 6.96 -2.49 -9.46
C VAL A 108 8.38 -2.06 -9.06
N GLY A 109 9.03 -2.78 -8.13
CA GLY A 109 10.41 -2.50 -7.72
C GLY A 109 10.51 -1.50 -6.55
N ILE A 110 11.44 -0.53 -6.65
CA ILE A 110 11.71 0.51 -5.63
C ILE A 110 10.60 1.57 -5.66
N VAL A 111 9.43 1.24 -5.13
CA VAL A 111 8.36 2.20 -4.89
C VAL A 111 8.10 2.24 -3.38
N HIS A 112 7.99 3.45 -2.81
CA HIS A 112 7.67 3.67 -1.39
C HIS A 112 8.74 3.25 -0.37
N ASP A 113 10.01 3.10 -0.77
CA ASP A 113 11.12 2.72 0.13
C ASP A 113 11.27 3.61 1.36
N ASP A 114 10.79 4.85 1.26
CA ASP A 114 10.79 5.83 2.32
C ASP A 114 9.77 5.56 3.44
N ILE A 115 8.66 4.86 3.15
CA ILE A 115 7.63 4.54 4.13
C ILE A 115 7.61 3.07 4.53
N LEU A 116 8.18 2.18 3.71
CA LEU A 116 8.10 0.73 3.89
C LEU A 116 8.64 0.25 5.25
N HIS A 117 9.67 0.89 5.79
CA HIS A 117 10.17 0.52 7.13
C HIS A 117 9.10 0.74 8.20
N ALA A 118 8.47 1.91 8.23
CA ALA A 118 7.45 2.23 9.21
C ALA A 118 6.19 1.35 9.02
N VAL A 119 5.77 1.14 7.77
CA VAL A 119 4.63 0.25 7.48
C VAL A 119 4.90 -1.18 7.95
N ALA A 120 6.07 -1.75 7.62
CA ALA A 120 6.44 -3.10 8.03
C ALA A 120 6.57 -3.24 9.56
N TRP A 121 7.11 -2.21 10.24
CA TRP A 121 7.21 -2.19 11.70
C TRP A 121 5.83 -2.25 12.37
N HIS A 122 4.89 -1.39 11.94
CA HIS A 122 3.54 -1.34 12.50
C HIS A 122 2.70 -2.57 12.10
N TYR A 123 2.91 -3.11 10.89
CA TYR A 123 2.23 -4.32 10.47
C TYR A 123 2.72 -5.55 11.24
N HIS A 124 4.01 -5.62 11.57
CA HIS A 124 4.56 -6.67 12.44
C HIS A 124 3.92 -6.63 13.83
N LYS A 125 3.78 -5.44 14.43
CA LYS A 125 3.03 -5.23 15.68
C LYS A 125 1.60 -5.74 15.59
N THR A 126 0.90 -5.36 14.52
CA THR A 126 -0.46 -5.84 14.23
C THR A 126 -0.51 -7.36 14.09
N ALA A 127 0.49 -7.98 13.44
CA ALA A 127 0.57 -9.43 13.30
C ALA A 127 0.78 -10.14 14.65
N CYS A 128 1.57 -9.56 15.58
CA CYS A 128 1.66 -10.05 16.95
C CYS A 128 0.32 -9.95 17.69
N ASP A 129 -0.44 -8.88 17.51
CA ASP A 129 -1.77 -8.74 18.13
C ASP A 129 -2.78 -9.74 17.53
N LEU A 130 -2.71 -9.98 16.22
CA LEU A 130 -3.51 -11.00 15.53
C LEU A 130 -3.16 -12.40 15.99
N PHE A 131 -1.90 -12.68 16.30
CA PHE A 131 -1.48 -13.98 16.85
C PHE A 131 -2.22 -14.31 18.15
N VAL A 132 -2.43 -13.32 19.02
CA VAL A 132 -3.23 -13.48 20.25
C VAL A 132 -4.73 -13.59 19.93
N ARG A 133 -5.27 -12.70 19.08
CA ARG A 133 -6.71 -12.64 18.79
C ARG A 133 -7.23 -13.88 18.06
N LEU A 134 -6.48 -14.38 17.08
CA LEU A 134 -6.91 -15.48 16.22
C LEU A 134 -6.74 -16.86 16.89
N ARG A 135 -6.03 -16.95 18.03
CA ARG A 135 -5.88 -18.14 18.88
C ARG A 135 -5.81 -19.43 18.06
N LEU A 136 -4.73 -19.60 17.30
CA LEU A 136 -4.58 -20.80 16.49
C LEU A 136 -4.59 -22.04 17.39
N SER A 137 -5.68 -22.82 17.34
CA SER A 137 -5.79 -24.07 18.10
C SER A 137 -4.59 -24.97 17.80
N VAL A 138 -3.86 -25.32 18.87
CA VAL A 138 -2.80 -26.33 18.82
C VAL A 138 -3.48 -27.69 18.79
N ILE A 139 -3.82 -28.17 17.59
CA ILE A 139 -4.16 -29.57 17.44
C ILE A 139 -2.88 -30.34 17.82
N ALA A 140 -3.00 -31.21 18.82
CA ALA A 140 -1.95 -32.11 19.28
C ALA A 140 -1.45 -32.99 18.12
N GLY A 141 -0.50 -32.45 17.36
CA GLY A 141 0.10 -33.07 16.19
C GLY A 141 1.60 -33.05 16.35
N ASN A 142 2.14 -34.19 16.79
CA ASN A 142 3.56 -34.53 16.98
C ASN A 142 4.35 -33.68 17.99
N ILE A 143 4.27 -34.11 19.26
CA ILE A 143 5.13 -33.80 20.42
C ILE A 143 6.64 -34.08 20.16
N HIS A 144 7.02 -34.52 18.96
CA HIS A 144 8.39 -34.91 18.60
C HIS A 144 9.10 -33.96 17.63
N THR A 145 8.57 -32.77 17.37
CA THR A 145 9.32 -31.77 16.62
C THR A 145 10.38 -31.16 17.53
N ILE A 146 11.65 -31.33 17.16
CA ILE A 146 12.77 -30.61 17.81
C ILE A 146 12.49 -29.12 17.60
N GLU A 147 12.14 -28.42 18.67
CA GLU A 147 11.92 -26.98 18.60
C GLU A 147 13.22 -26.27 18.20
N SER A 148 13.11 -25.27 17.33
CA SER A 148 14.25 -24.41 17.03
C SER A 148 14.62 -23.56 18.25
N GLU A 149 15.84 -23.06 18.27
CA GLU A 149 16.30 -22.15 19.34
C GLU A 149 15.43 -20.89 19.40
N THR A 150 14.98 -20.40 18.24
CA THR A 150 14.06 -19.27 18.13
C THR A 150 12.74 -19.54 18.84
N VAL A 151 12.15 -20.73 18.66
CA VAL A 151 10.91 -21.10 19.34
C VAL A 151 11.13 -21.14 20.84
N ARG A 152 12.18 -21.84 21.31
CA ARG A 152 12.54 -21.92 22.73
C ARG A 152 12.74 -20.54 23.35
N ARG A 153 13.38 -19.59 22.66
CA ARG A 153 13.58 -18.22 23.14
C ARG A 153 12.26 -17.53 23.48
N HIS A 154 11.22 -17.72 22.66
CA HIS A 154 9.93 -17.08 22.83
C HIS A 154 8.93 -17.89 23.68
N THR A 155 9.19 -19.18 23.91
CA THR A 155 8.38 -20.07 24.75
C THR A 155 9.05 -20.43 26.08
N SER A 156 10.21 -19.86 26.40
CA SER A 156 10.95 -20.17 27.62
C SER A 156 10.11 -19.94 28.87
N GLY A 157 9.88 -21.00 29.64
CA GLY A 157 9.04 -20.99 30.84
C GLY A 157 7.56 -21.28 30.61
N ILE A 158 7.13 -21.45 29.35
CA ILE A 158 5.77 -21.85 28.98
C ILE A 158 5.71 -23.38 28.93
N LYS A 159 4.71 -23.96 29.61
CA LYS A 159 4.43 -25.39 29.43
C LYS A 159 3.83 -25.58 28.05
N MET A 160 4.55 -26.32 27.20
CA MET A 160 4.25 -26.51 25.78
C MET A 160 2.83 -27.06 25.47
N PHE A 161 2.11 -27.59 26.48
CA PHE A 161 0.75 -28.06 26.29
C PHE A 161 -0.06 -28.17 27.60
N PRO A 162 -1.35 -27.78 27.60
CA PRO A 162 -2.01 -26.95 26.59
C PRO A 162 -1.53 -25.48 26.69
N PHE A 163 -1.48 -24.77 25.56
CA PHE A 163 -1.28 -23.31 25.59
C PHE A 163 -2.54 -22.63 26.11
N PHE A 164 -2.38 -21.78 27.11
CA PHE A 164 -3.42 -20.91 27.65
C PHE A 164 -3.34 -19.52 27.01
N GLU A 165 -4.38 -18.71 27.23
CA GLU A 165 -4.43 -17.33 26.72
C GLU A 165 -3.19 -16.51 27.10
N ASP A 166 -2.76 -16.63 28.37
CA ASP A 166 -1.58 -15.94 28.88
C ASP A 166 -0.29 -16.35 28.15
N ASP A 167 -0.22 -17.60 27.65
CA ASP A 167 0.94 -18.07 26.90
C ASP A 167 1.02 -17.41 25.52
N PHE A 168 -0.11 -17.25 24.82
CA PHE A 168 -0.16 -16.52 23.54
C PHE A 168 0.23 -15.05 23.74
N VAL A 169 -0.26 -14.43 24.81
CA VAL A 169 0.08 -13.04 25.18
C VAL A 169 1.58 -12.92 25.45
N ALA A 170 2.16 -13.81 26.24
CA ALA A 170 3.59 -13.81 26.57
C ALA A 170 4.46 -13.97 25.31
N ILE A 171 4.11 -14.89 24.42
CA ILE A 171 4.81 -15.11 23.14
C ILE A 171 4.71 -13.86 22.26
N ALA A 172 3.51 -13.31 22.07
CA ALA A 172 3.30 -12.13 21.25
C ALA A 172 4.07 -10.91 21.79
N GLN A 173 4.09 -10.71 23.11
CA GLN A 173 4.89 -9.66 23.73
C GLN A 173 6.39 -9.88 23.52
N SER A 174 6.86 -11.13 23.64
CA SER A 174 8.27 -11.48 23.37
C SER A 174 8.65 -11.18 21.93
N LEU A 175 7.85 -11.64 20.95
CA LEU A 175 8.05 -11.36 19.52
C LEU A 175 7.97 -9.86 19.20
N SER A 176 7.05 -9.16 19.85
CA SER A 176 6.86 -7.72 19.66
C SER A 176 8.08 -6.90 20.11
N ARG A 177 8.84 -7.39 21.11
CA ARG A 177 10.07 -6.74 21.60
C ARG A 177 11.29 -6.97 20.70
N GLU A 178 11.22 -7.89 19.74
CA GLU A 178 12.31 -8.11 18.78
C GLU A 178 12.41 -7.01 17.71
N ARG A 179 11.40 -6.14 17.60
CA ARG A 179 11.43 -5.02 16.66
C ARG A 179 12.52 -4.00 17.06
N PRO A 180 13.13 -3.29 16.08
CA PRO A 180 14.08 -2.23 16.37
C PRO A 180 13.42 -1.06 17.10
N GLU A 181 14.17 -0.46 18.03
CA GLU A 181 13.82 0.80 18.69
C GLU A 181 14.61 1.96 18.07
N PRO A 182 14.05 3.18 18.02
CA PRO A 182 12.70 3.54 18.48
C PRO A 182 11.58 3.12 17.52
N GLU A 183 10.35 2.96 18.05
CA GLU A 183 9.13 2.85 17.22
C GLU A 183 9.05 4.02 16.21
N PRO A 184 9.01 3.76 14.89
CA PRO A 184 8.90 4.81 13.90
C PRO A 184 7.51 5.46 13.99
N ASN A 185 7.47 6.79 13.97
CA ASN A 185 6.22 7.53 13.89
C ASN A 185 5.65 7.42 12.46
N LEU A 186 4.71 6.50 12.25
CA LEU A 186 4.13 6.24 10.93
C LEU A 186 3.46 7.50 10.35
N GLN A 187 2.75 8.25 11.18
CA GLN A 187 2.07 9.48 10.77
C GLN A 187 3.06 10.51 10.19
N ASP A 188 4.19 10.71 10.85
CA ASP A 188 5.24 11.63 10.40
C ASP A 188 5.88 11.13 9.11
N VAL A 189 6.18 9.84 9.03
CA VAL A 189 6.79 9.21 7.84
C VAL A 189 5.88 9.34 6.62
N LEU A 190 4.58 9.05 6.75
CA LEU A 190 3.59 9.19 5.69
C LEU A 190 3.40 10.66 5.28
N SER A 191 3.32 11.58 6.26
CA SER A 191 3.25 13.03 6.01
C SER A 191 4.45 13.50 5.20
N ASN A 192 5.66 13.16 5.63
CA ASN A 192 6.90 13.58 4.97
C ASN A 192 7.03 12.98 3.56
N SER A 193 6.61 11.73 3.36
CA SER A 193 6.56 11.12 2.03
C SER A 193 5.63 11.88 1.09
N ALA A 194 4.39 12.15 1.53
CA ALA A 194 3.43 12.91 0.76
C ALA A 194 3.92 14.34 0.46
N LEU A 195 4.49 15.03 1.46
CA LEU A 195 5.04 16.37 1.29
C LEU A 195 6.15 16.41 0.24
N ARG A 196 7.11 15.48 0.27
CA ARG A 196 8.17 15.42 -0.76
C ARG A 196 7.63 15.21 -2.16
N ARG A 197 6.60 14.37 -2.32
CA ARG A 197 5.94 14.18 -3.62
C ARG A 197 5.24 15.45 -4.08
N ILE A 198 4.58 16.16 -3.17
CA ILE A 198 3.92 17.45 -3.44
C ILE A 198 4.95 18.53 -3.81
N ASP A 199 6.08 18.58 -3.09
CA ASP A 199 7.18 19.51 -3.36
C ASP A 199 7.75 19.26 -4.76
N HIS A 200 7.99 18.00 -5.14
CA HIS A 200 8.46 17.66 -6.49
C HIS A 200 7.45 18.08 -7.59
N VAL A 201 6.15 17.94 -7.36
CA VAL A 201 5.12 18.45 -8.30
C VAL A 201 5.16 19.97 -8.37
N GLN A 202 5.31 20.67 -7.24
CA GLN A 202 5.44 22.13 -7.22
C GLN A 202 6.69 22.60 -7.96
N GLU A 203 7.84 21.98 -7.74
CA GLU A 203 9.09 22.28 -8.44
C GLU A 203 8.94 22.12 -9.96
N ALA A 204 8.27 21.06 -10.42
CA ALA A 204 7.97 20.87 -11.84
C ALA A 204 7.02 21.94 -12.40
N MET A 205 6.03 22.38 -11.61
CA MET A 205 5.17 23.52 -12.00
C MET A 205 5.98 24.82 -12.09
N ASP A 206 6.85 25.08 -11.12
CA ASP A 206 7.67 26.29 -11.11
C ASP A 206 8.63 26.31 -12.31
N TYR A 207 9.26 25.16 -12.63
CA TYR A 207 10.06 24.98 -13.84
C TYR A 207 9.30 25.32 -15.13
N LEU A 208 8.06 24.84 -15.27
CA LEU A 208 7.19 25.14 -16.43
C LEU A 208 6.75 26.62 -16.50
N ARG A 209 6.90 27.39 -15.41
CA ARG A 209 6.54 28.81 -15.36
C ARG A 209 7.71 29.74 -15.62
N GLU A 210 8.93 29.34 -15.29
CA GLU A 210 10.12 30.20 -15.38
C GLU A 210 10.28 30.84 -16.76
N ASP A 211 10.04 30.10 -17.84
CA ASP A 211 10.20 30.61 -19.22
C ASP A 211 8.99 31.39 -19.75
N ASN A 212 7.80 31.17 -19.18
CA ASN A 212 6.54 31.72 -19.71
C ASN A 212 5.97 32.87 -18.87
N GLY A 213 6.47 33.10 -17.65
CA GLY A 213 5.96 34.14 -16.74
C GLY A 213 4.48 33.99 -16.37
N GLN A 214 3.90 32.82 -16.63
CA GLN A 214 2.47 32.57 -16.48
C GLN A 214 2.07 32.37 -15.01
N GLU A 215 0.83 32.78 -14.69
CA GLU A 215 0.21 32.52 -13.39
C GLU A 215 -0.08 31.03 -13.22
N GLU A 216 -0.02 30.53 -11.98
CA GLU A 216 -0.20 29.10 -11.68
C GLU A 216 -1.57 28.56 -12.16
N VAL A 217 -2.61 29.38 -12.06
CA VAL A 217 -3.97 29.04 -12.52
C VAL A 217 -4.01 28.83 -14.03
N ASP A 218 -3.28 29.66 -14.79
CA ASP A 218 -3.26 29.58 -16.24
C ASP A 218 -2.45 28.36 -16.71
N LEU A 219 -1.31 28.08 -16.06
CA LEU A 219 -0.56 26.84 -16.29
C LEU A 219 -1.45 25.60 -16.09
N VAL A 220 -2.15 25.52 -14.95
CA VAL A 220 -3.02 24.36 -14.64
C VAL A 220 -4.11 24.20 -15.70
N ARG A 221 -4.66 25.29 -16.23
CA ARG A 221 -5.66 25.23 -17.30
C ARG A 221 -5.03 24.78 -18.62
N GLU A 222 -3.87 25.34 -18.98
CA GLU A 222 -3.16 24.98 -20.21
C GLU A 222 -2.77 23.50 -20.22
N LEU A 223 -2.21 22.98 -19.13
CA LEU A 223 -1.84 21.57 -19.02
C LEU A 223 -3.06 20.65 -19.23
N GLN A 224 -4.18 20.95 -18.58
CA GLN A 224 -5.40 20.17 -18.76
C GLN A 224 -5.96 20.29 -20.17
N TYR A 225 -5.90 21.48 -20.77
CA TYR A 225 -6.37 21.71 -22.13
C TYR A 225 -5.60 20.81 -23.10
N TRP A 226 -4.27 20.85 -23.06
CA TRP A 226 -3.46 20.05 -23.98
C TRP A 226 -3.59 18.55 -23.71
N ARG A 227 -3.72 18.14 -22.44
CA ARG A 227 -3.97 16.73 -22.12
C ARG A 227 -5.32 16.25 -22.64
N ASP A 228 -6.40 16.97 -22.37
CA ASP A 228 -7.73 16.63 -22.87
C ASP A 228 -7.76 16.70 -24.42
N PHE A 229 -6.99 17.60 -25.04
CA PHE A 229 -6.88 17.69 -26.50
C PHE A 229 -6.22 16.43 -27.06
N ALA A 230 -5.11 15.97 -26.47
CA ALA A 230 -4.43 14.75 -26.90
C ALA A 230 -5.27 13.48 -26.65
N ASP A 231 -5.98 13.40 -25.51
CA ASP A 231 -6.77 12.22 -25.16
C ASP A 231 -8.05 12.07 -26.03
N ASN A 232 -8.61 13.17 -26.53
CA ASN A 232 -9.89 13.17 -27.28
C ASN A 232 -9.73 13.17 -28.81
N HIS A 233 -8.53 13.39 -29.34
CA HIS A 233 -8.32 13.49 -30.77
C HIS A 233 -7.34 12.42 -31.28
N PRO A 234 -7.72 11.65 -32.32
CA PRO A 234 -6.88 10.59 -32.86
C PRO A 234 -5.63 11.15 -33.56
N SER A 235 -4.64 10.28 -33.77
CA SER A 235 -3.50 10.60 -34.62
C SER A 235 -3.97 10.99 -36.03
N THR A 236 -3.28 11.96 -36.64
CA THR A 236 -3.51 12.39 -38.03
C THR A 236 -2.70 11.56 -39.04
N ASP A 237 -2.24 10.37 -38.66
CA ASP A 237 -1.44 9.50 -39.53
C ASP A 237 -2.17 9.15 -40.82
N GLY A 238 -1.47 9.28 -41.95
CA GLY A 238 -2.01 9.02 -43.27
C GLY A 238 -2.68 10.21 -43.96
N LEU A 239 -2.76 11.38 -43.30
CA LEU A 239 -3.15 12.64 -43.94
C LEU A 239 -1.93 13.36 -44.54
N THR A 240 -2.19 14.21 -45.53
CA THR A 240 -1.19 15.20 -45.96
C THR A 240 -0.97 16.25 -44.86
N ASP A 241 0.17 16.93 -44.86
CA ASP A 241 0.45 17.98 -43.86
C ASP A 241 -0.63 19.08 -43.84
N GLU A 242 -1.15 19.45 -45.01
CA GLU A 242 -2.19 20.47 -45.16
C GLU A 242 -3.54 19.99 -44.59
N ASP A 243 -3.93 18.76 -44.89
CA ASP A 243 -5.18 18.17 -44.38
C ASP A 243 -5.11 17.93 -42.87
N ALA A 244 -3.97 17.45 -42.38
CA ALA A 244 -3.72 17.28 -40.95
C ALA A 244 -3.81 18.62 -40.21
N ALA A 245 -3.28 19.71 -40.79
CA ALA A 245 -3.40 21.05 -40.22
C ALA A 245 -4.85 21.52 -40.13
N LYS A 246 -5.64 21.36 -41.22
CA LYS A 246 -7.07 21.73 -41.24
C LYS A 246 -7.88 20.96 -40.20
N VAL A 247 -7.63 19.66 -40.07
CA VAL A 247 -8.31 18.80 -39.09
C VAL A 247 -7.97 19.24 -37.66
N ARG A 248 -6.68 19.48 -37.36
CA ARG A 248 -6.25 19.98 -36.04
C ARG A 248 -6.82 21.35 -35.70
N ASP A 249 -6.90 22.26 -36.68
CA ASP A 249 -7.51 23.58 -36.49
C ASP A 249 -9.00 23.48 -36.17
N GLN A 250 -9.71 22.56 -36.83
CA GLN A 250 -11.12 22.33 -36.56
C GLN A 250 -11.34 21.75 -35.15
N TRP A 251 -10.55 20.74 -34.78
CA TRP A 251 -10.56 20.17 -33.42
C TRP A 251 -10.30 21.23 -32.36
N LYS A 252 -9.31 22.11 -32.61
CA LYS A 252 -9.00 23.21 -31.69
C LYS A 252 -10.18 24.16 -31.53
N LYS A 253 -10.84 24.56 -32.63
CA LYS A 253 -12.04 25.42 -32.56
C LYS A 253 -13.19 24.77 -31.79
N ASP A 254 -13.44 23.48 -32.03
CA ASP A 254 -14.51 22.74 -31.37
C ASP A 254 -14.25 22.58 -29.87
N MET A 255 -12.98 22.38 -29.50
CA MET A 255 -12.51 22.30 -28.13
C MET A 255 -12.56 23.67 -27.44
N ASP A 256 -12.03 24.73 -28.04
CA ASP A 256 -12.08 26.11 -27.51
C ASP A 256 -13.51 26.58 -27.21
N ALA A 257 -14.49 26.16 -28.03
CA ALA A 257 -15.90 26.53 -27.86
C ALA A 257 -16.58 25.87 -26.64
N ASN A 258 -16.16 24.66 -26.26
CA ASN A 258 -16.93 23.81 -25.33
C ASN A 258 -16.13 23.31 -24.13
N TRP A 259 -14.81 23.45 -24.15
CA TRP A 259 -13.94 22.87 -23.13
C TRP A 259 -14.11 23.54 -21.78
N LYS A 260 -14.12 22.71 -20.73
CA LYS A 260 -14.21 23.14 -19.35
C LYS A 260 -13.14 22.41 -18.55
N PRO A 261 -12.24 23.13 -17.87
CA PRO A 261 -11.21 22.48 -17.08
C PRO A 261 -11.83 21.72 -15.91
N LYS A 262 -11.30 20.51 -15.64
CA LYS A 262 -11.69 19.69 -14.47
C LYS A 262 -11.26 20.38 -13.17
N LEU A 263 -10.06 20.98 -13.17
CA LEU A 263 -9.48 21.76 -12.08
C LEU A 263 -9.43 23.23 -12.48
N ARG A 264 -10.13 24.08 -11.74
CA ARG A 264 -10.11 25.55 -11.97
C ARG A 264 -8.92 26.25 -11.33
N THR A 265 -8.30 25.61 -10.35
CA THR A 265 -7.14 26.11 -9.60
C THR A 265 -6.23 24.93 -9.28
N SER A 266 -4.97 25.21 -8.99
CA SER A 266 -4.04 24.21 -8.48
C SER A 266 -4.56 23.56 -7.20
N PRO A 267 -4.54 22.22 -7.11
CA PRO A 267 -4.91 21.50 -5.89
C PRO A 267 -3.74 21.38 -4.89
N VAL A 268 -2.54 21.89 -5.19
CA VAL A 268 -1.31 21.67 -4.40
C VAL A 268 -1.47 22.12 -2.95
N THR A 269 -2.00 23.32 -2.69
CA THR A 269 -2.23 23.80 -1.32
C THR A 269 -3.16 22.89 -0.53
N ARG A 270 -4.20 22.34 -1.19
CA ARG A 270 -5.13 21.39 -0.57
C ARG A 270 -4.43 20.08 -0.23
N TYR A 271 -3.60 19.56 -1.13
CA TYR A 271 -2.82 18.35 -0.89
C TYR A 271 -1.83 18.53 0.26
N ARG A 272 -1.12 19.67 0.30
CA ARG A 272 -0.20 19.98 1.39
C ARG A 272 -0.89 20.02 2.76
N LYS A 273 -2.07 20.65 2.84
CA LYS A 273 -2.88 20.65 4.07
C LYS A 273 -3.27 19.24 4.53
N ARG A 274 -3.66 18.37 3.58
CA ARG A 274 -4.00 16.96 3.87
C ARG A 274 -2.79 16.15 4.30
N ALA A 275 -1.63 16.37 3.67
CA ALA A 275 -0.38 15.71 4.05
C ALA A 275 0.01 16.06 5.50
N ILE A 276 0.00 17.35 5.87
CA ILE A 276 0.27 17.80 7.23
C ILE A 276 -0.73 17.22 8.23
N ALA A 277 -2.01 17.14 7.86
CA ALA A 277 -3.04 16.57 8.73
C ALA A 277 -2.79 15.10 9.09
N LEU A 278 -2.00 14.34 8.30
CA LEU A 278 -1.63 12.96 8.61
C LEU A 278 -0.94 12.86 9.97
N GLN A 279 -0.10 13.83 10.34
CA GLN A 279 0.62 13.90 11.63
C GLN A 279 -0.32 13.86 12.84
N SER A 280 -1.54 14.39 12.70
CA SER A 280 -2.54 14.47 13.76
C SER A 280 -3.51 13.28 13.79
N THR A 281 -3.29 12.26 12.97
CA THR A 281 -4.21 11.13 12.86
C THR A 281 -4.11 10.20 14.06
N VAL A 282 -5.26 9.80 14.61
CA VAL A 282 -5.39 9.07 15.89
C VAL A 282 -4.60 7.77 15.94
N ASN A 283 -4.62 6.98 14.86
CA ASN A 283 -3.98 5.66 14.83
C ASN A 283 -3.33 5.38 13.46
N ALA A 284 -2.47 4.36 13.43
CA ALA A 284 -1.72 3.93 12.25
C ALA A 284 -2.62 3.53 11.07
N SER A 285 -3.75 2.86 11.33
CA SER A 285 -4.69 2.43 10.30
C SER A 285 -5.31 3.60 9.56
N ASN A 286 -5.85 4.57 10.31
CA ASN A 286 -6.43 5.78 9.76
C ASN A 286 -5.38 6.64 9.04
N ALA A 287 -4.15 6.69 9.55
CA ALA A 287 -3.07 7.43 8.91
C ALA A 287 -2.73 6.84 7.53
N LEU A 288 -2.58 5.52 7.45
CA LEU A 288 -2.30 4.82 6.20
C LEU A 288 -3.46 4.96 5.20
N GLN A 289 -4.71 4.85 5.66
CA GLN A 289 -5.89 5.06 4.81
C GLN A 289 -6.01 6.49 4.26
N ASN A 290 -5.76 7.49 5.10
CA ASN A 290 -5.76 8.88 4.69
C ASN A 290 -4.62 9.17 3.69
N PHE A 291 -3.46 8.55 3.88
CA PHE A 291 -2.33 8.62 2.96
C PHE A 291 -2.67 7.99 1.60
N GLU A 292 -3.23 6.78 1.57
CA GLU A 292 -3.66 6.12 0.31
C GLU A 292 -4.70 6.95 -0.45
N THR A 293 -5.65 7.53 0.28
CA THR A 293 -6.66 8.39 -0.32
C THR A 293 -6.04 9.67 -0.88
N LEU A 294 -5.07 10.27 -0.17
CA LEU A 294 -4.34 11.44 -0.67
C LEU A 294 -3.50 11.10 -1.91
N LYS A 295 -2.76 9.99 -1.89
CA LYS A 295 -1.97 9.48 -3.03
C LYS A 295 -2.85 9.33 -4.26
N ARG A 296 -3.98 8.60 -4.15
CA ARG A 296 -4.92 8.40 -5.26
C ARG A 296 -5.51 9.71 -5.81
N ASP A 297 -5.85 10.65 -4.94
CA ASP A 297 -6.43 11.92 -5.37
C ASP A 297 -5.38 12.82 -6.05
N MET A 298 -4.12 12.72 -5.65
CA MET A 298 -3.01 13.52 -6.16
C MET A 298 -2.46 12.99 -7.48
N GLU A 299 -2.41 11.67 -7.66
CA GLU A 299 -1.66 11.04 -8.77
C GLU A 299 -2.04 11.57 -10.16
N PRO A 300 -3.34 11.70 -10.54
CA PRO A 300 -3.69 12.19 -11.87
C PRO A 300 -3.16 13.60 -12.16
N PHE A 301 -3.09 14.46 -11.14
CA PHE A 301 -2.54 15.80 -11.28
C PHE A 301 -1.01 15.79 -11.30
N ALA A 302 -0.39 14.94 -10.48
CA ALA A 302 1.07 14.76 -10.48
C ALA A 302 1.57 14.24 -11.84
N GLU A 303 0.92 13.22 -12.40
CA GLU A 303 1.24 12.69 -13.74
C GLU A 303 1.10 13.76 -14.82
N LEU A 304 0.02 14.55 -14.79
CA LEU A 304 -0.20 15.64 -15.73
C LEU A 304 0.97 16.64 -15.74
N VAL A 305 1.37 17.11 -14.56
CA VAL A 305 2.44 18.12 -14.42
C VAL A 305 3.80 17.52 -14.79
N LEU A 306 4.12 16.34 -14.27
CA LEU A 306 5.46 15.75 -14.44
C LEU A 306 5.71 15.30 -15.87
N ASN A 307 4.69 14.78 -16.56
CA ASN A 307 4.82 14.44 -17.98
C ASN A 307 5.06 15.69 -18.82
N ALA A 308 4.32 16.78 -18.56
CA ALA A 308 4.54 18.03 -19.28
C ALA A 308 5.93 18.63 -19.02
N ALA A 309 6.41 18.57 -17.78
CA ALA A 309 7.76 19.01 -17.43
C ALA A 309 8.84 18.16 -18.15
N GLN A 310 8.63 16.84 -18.24
CA GLN A 310 9.53 15.96 -18.98
C GLN A 310 9.51 16.26 -20.48
N GLU A 311 8.33 16.38 -21.09
CA GLU A 311 8.19 16.72 -22.52
C GLU A 311 8.84 18.07 -22.86
N TYR A 312 8.70 19.06 -21.98
CA TYR A 312 9.34 20.36 -22.14
C TYR A 312 10.87 20.28 -22.05
N SER A 313 11.38 19.53 -21.06
CA SER A 313 12.81 19.28 -20.90
C SER A 313 13.41 18.56 -22.12
N ASP A 314 12.72 17.54 -22.62
CA ASP A 314 13.12 16.80 -23.83
C ASP A 314 13.13 17.72 -25.05
N HIS A 315 12.15 18.62 -25.17
CA HIS A 315 12.11 19.62 -26.24
C HIS A 315 13.31 20.57 -26.19
N ILE A 316 13.64 21.11 -25.01
CA ILE A 316 14.82 21.98 -24.83
C ILE A 316 16.10 21.22 -25.19
N GLN A 317 16.26 19.99 -24.71
CA GLN A 317 17.43 19.18 -24.98
C GLN A 317 17.59 18.92 -26.49
N ASN A 318 16.51 18.63 -27.20
CA ASN A 318 16.52 18.47 -28.65
C ASN A 318 16.93 19.76 -29.39
N GLN A 319 16.47 20.93 -28.93
CA GLN A 319 16.91 22.21 -29.50
C GLN A 319 18.40 22.46 -29.27
N ILE A 320 18.91 22.13 -28.07
CA ILE A 320 20.34 22.25 -27.73
C ILE A 320 21.18 21.32 -28.62
N ASP A 321 20.75 20.09 -28.82
CA ASP A 321 21.47 19.12 -29.65
C ASP A 321 21.47 19.52 -31.13
N ALA A 322 20.33 19.99 -31.66
CA ALA A 322 20.26 20.56 -33.00
C ALA A 322 21.18 21.77 -33.19
N ALA A 323 21.25 22.67 -32.19
CA ALA A 323 22.17 23.81 -32.21
C ALA A 323 23.65 23.40 -32.12
N ARG A 324 23.93 22.21 -31.57
CA ARG A 324 25.26 21.59 -31.53
C ARG A 324 25.57 20.73 -32.78
N GLY A 325 24.64 20.63 -33.72
CA GLY A 325 24.80 19.83 -34.94
C GLY A 325 24.78 18.31 -34.72
N LYS A 326 24.12 17.85 -33.65
CA LYS A 326 23.77 16.44 -33.44
C LYS A 326 22.35 16.21 -33.91
#